data_AF-A0A932YRD6-F1
#
_entry.id   AF-A0A932YRD6-F1
#
_cell.length_a   1.000
_cell.length_b   1.000
_cell.length_c   1.000
_cell.angle_alpha   90.00
_cell.angle_beta   90.00
_cell.angle_gamma   90.00
#
_symmetry.space_group_name_H-M   'P 1'
#
loop_
_entity.id
_entity.type
_entity.pdbx_description
1 polymer ?
#
loop_
_entity_poly.entity_id
_entity_poly.type
_entity_poly.pdbx_seq_one_letter_code
_entity_poly.pdbx_strand_id
1 'polypeptide(L)'
;NRIKWCHGDLHSGNIFLAGKKIYIFDCIEFNERFAIQDVASDVAFLAMDLEFHGKKKFAELFVEKYLAETGDQDAAKLLIFYKCYRAFVRGKISSFQNKKSEARKYFGLARNYAKNL
;
A
#
# COMPACT_ATOMS: atom_id res chain seq x y z
N ASN A 1 -11.98 -15.41 5.16
CA ASN A 1 -10.77 -16.00 4.53
C ASN A 1 -10.00 -14.88 3.82
N ARG A 2 -9.19 -14.09 4.57
CA ARG A 2 -8.55 -12.83 4.10
C ARG A 2 -7.05 -12.95 3.81
N ILE A 3 -6.42 -14.03 4.26
CA ILE A 3 -5.04 -14.37 3.92
C ILE A 3 -5.05 -15.08 2.56
N LYS A 4 -4.37 -14.49 1.58
CA LYS A 4 -4.36 -14.95 0.18
C LYS A 4 -2.97 -14.79 -0.41
N TRP A 5 -2.75 -15.46 -1.54
CA TRP A 5 -1.69 -15.07 -2.47
C TRP A 5 -2.04 -13.69 -3.05
N CYS A 6 -1.30 -12.69 -2.60
CA CYS A 6 -1.45 -11.28 -2.90
C CYS A 6 -0.28 -10.81 -3.78
N HIS A 7 -0.31 -9.54 -4.20
CA HIS A 7 0.78 -8.94 -4.97
C HIS A 7 2.09 -8.85 -4.19
N GLY A 8 2.03 -8.61 -2.88
CA GLY A 8 3.24 -8.44 -2.05
C GLY A 8 3.83 -7.03 -2.07
N ASP A 9 3.79 -6.39 -3.25
CA ASP A 9 4.37 -5.07 -3.53
C ASP A 9 3.44 -4.14 -4.35
N LEU A 10 2.15 -4.07 -4.01
CA LEU A 10 1.17 -3.31 -4.81
C LEU A 10 1.30 -1.79 -4.58
N HIS A 11 2.07 -1.10 -5.44
CA HIS A 11 2.19 0.35 -5.48
C HIS A 11 1.99 0.90 -6.90
N SER A 12 1.83 2.22 -7.07
CA SER A 12 1.47 2.80 -8.37
C SER A 12 2.51 2.55 -9.47
N GLY A 13 3.79 2.48 -9.11
CA GLY A 13 4.87 2.06 -10.03
C GLY A 13 4.70 0.66 -10.65
N ASN A 14 3.90 -0.22 -10.04
CA ASN A 14 3.60 -1.59 -10.51
C ASN A 14 2.24 -1.67 -11.22
N ILE A 15 1.67 -0.53 -11.62
CA ILE A 15 0.40 -0.43 -12.32
C ILE A 15 0.60 0.36 -13.61
N PHE A 16 0.24 -0.26 -14.74
CA PHE A 16 0.31 0.36 -16.06
C PHE A 16 -1.09 0.50 -16.68
N LEU A 17 -1.40 1.68 -17.21
CA LEU A 17 -2.67 1.98 -17.85
C LEU A 17 -2.49 2.04 -19.38
N ALA A 18 -3.17 1.14 -20.11
CA ALA A 18 -3.15 1.13 -21.57
C ALA A 18 -4.56 1.33 -22.12
N GLY A 19 -4.91 2.58 -22.43
CA GLY A 19 -6.26 2.96 -22.82
C GLY A 19 -7.26 2.68 -21.68
N LYS A 20 -8.20 1.75 -21.90
CA LYS A 20 -9.19 1.31 -20.90
C LYS A 20 -8.74 0.10 -20.07
N LYS A 21 -7.54 -0.44 -20.32
CA LYS A 21 -7.04 -1.62 -19.61
C LYS A 21 -6.08 -1.21 -18.48
N ILE A 22 -6.17 -1.93 -17.38
CA ILE A 22 -5.27 -1.82 -16.23
C ILE A 22 -4.44 -3.08 -16.17
N TYR A 23 -3.11 -2.92 -16.11
CA TYR A 23 -2.16 -4.00 -15.93
C TYR A 23 -1.48 -3.84 -14.58
N ILE A 24 -1.42 -4.91 -13.82
CA ILE A 24 -0.70 -5.00 -12.55
C ILE A 24 0.42 -6.03 -12.77
N PHE A 25 1.66 -5.68 -12.46
CA PHE A 25 2.84 -6.48 -12.79
C PHE A 25 3.89 -6.40 -11.66
N ASP A 26 4.93 -7.24 -11.73
CA ASP A 26 6.00 -7.33 -10.71
C ASP A 26 5.49 -7.78 -9.32
N CYS A 27 4.63 -8.80 -9.33
CA CYS A 27 4.15 -9.48 -8.14
C CYS A 27 5.29 -10.27 -7.47
N ILE A 28 5.31 -10.32 -6.14
CA ILE A 28 6.23 -11.20 -5.40
C ILE A 28 5.68 -12.63 -5.44
N GLU A 29 6.15 -13.44 -6.39
CA GLU A 29 5.67 -14.81 -6.60
C GLU A 29 6.58 -15.88 -5.96
N PHE A 30 7.84 -15.54 -5.70
CA PHE A 30 8.88 -16.50 -5.33
C PHE A 30 9.11 -16.62 -3.81
N ASN A 31 8.44 -15.81 -2.99
CA ASN A 31 8.61 -15.83 -1.54
C ASN A 31 7.26 -15.82 -0.85
N GLU A 32 6.81 -16.99 -0.40
CA GLU A 32 5.52 -17.20 0.26
C GLU A 32 5.32 -16.27 1.46
N ARG A 33 6.38 -15.94 2.21
CA ARG A 33 6.31 -15.05 3.37
C ARG A 33 5.89 -13.62 2.99
N PHE A 34 6.14 -13.22 1.75
CA PHE A 34 5.74 -11.92 1.22
C PHE A 34 4.50 -11.99 0.32
N ALA A 35 4.30 -13.11 -0.37
CA ALA A 35 3.16 -13.35 -1.25
C ALA A 35 1.87 -13.65 -0.47
N ILE A 36 1.97 -14.45 0.61
CA ILE A 36 0.82 -14.85 1.42
C ILE A 36 0.63 -13.85 2.56
N GLN A 37 -0.35 -12.98 2.41
CA GLN A 37 -0.66 -11.93 3.39
C GLN A 37 -2.14 -11.57 3.39
N ASP A 38 -2.53 -10.66 4.29
CA ASP A 38 -3.85 -10.05 4.28
C ASP A 38 -3.99 -9.15 3.04
N VAL A 39 -5.08 -9.33 2.28
CA VAL A 39 -5.42 -8.50 1.11
C VAL A 39 -5.47 -7.01 1.48
N ALA A 40 -5.90 -6.67 2.70
CA ALA A 40 -5.94 -5.27 3.17
C ALA A 40 -4.55 -4.61 3.20
N SER A 41 -3.47 -5.40 3.31
CA SER A 41 -2.09 -4.89 3.26
C SER A 41 -1.70 -4.36 1.88
N ASP A 42 -2.13 -5.02 0.80
CA ASP A 42 -1.90 -4.54 -0.58
C ASP A 42 -2.73 -3.29 -0.90
N VAL A 43 -3.99 -3.29 -0.46
CA VAL A 43 -4.87 -2.11 -0.60
C VAL A 43 -4.28 -0.92 0.15
N ALA A 44 -3.84 -1.13 1.39
CA ALA A 44 -3.19 -0.10 2.19
C ALA A 44 -1.90 0.39 1.55
N PHE A 45 -1.12 -0.49 0.90
CA PHE A 45 0.11 -0.10 0.23
C PHE A 45 -0.17 0.85 -0.93
N LEU A 46 -1.08 0.50 -1.85
CA LEU A 46 -1.41 1.39 -2.97
C LEU A 46 -1.97 2.73 -2.48
N ALA A 47 -2.84 2.71 -1.46
CA ALA A 47 -3.38 3.93 -0.87
C ALA A 47 -2.30 4.80 -0.21
N MET A 48 -1.37 4.20 0.54
CA MET A 48 -0.22 4.89 1.13
C MET A 48 0.67 5.50 0.04
N ASP A 49 0.93 4.77 -1.03
CA ASP A 49 1.75 5.23 -2.14
C ASP A 49 1.13 6.44 -2.86
N LEU A 50 -0.18 6.42 -3.10
CA LEU A 50 -0.90 7.57 -3.63
C LEU A 50 -0.78 8.79 -2.70
N GLU A 51 -0.93 8.61 -1.39
CA GLU A 51 -0.73 9.68 -0.41
C GLU A 51 0.71 10.19 -0.39
N PHE A 52 1.70 9.30 -0.52
CA PHE A 52 3.11 9.66 -0.68
C PHE A 52 3.31 10.55 -1.91
N HIS A 53 2.63 10.27 -3.02
CA HIS A 53 2.65 11.11 -4.23
C HIS A 53 1.72 12.35 -4.18
N GLY A 54 1.16 12.69 -3.01
CA GLY A 54 0.29 13.85 -2.83
C GLY A 54 -1.11 13.68 -3.44
N LYS A 55 -1.50 12.44 -3.75
CA LYS A 55 -2.77 12.07 -4.39
C LYS A 55 -3.80 11.57 -3.37
N LYS A 56 -3.90 12.24 -2.23
CA LYS A 56 -4.78 11.84 -1.10
C LYS A 56 -6.22 11.55 -1.51
N LYS A 57 -6.83 12.43 -2.33
CA LYS A 57 -8.21 12.22 -2.82
C LYS A 57 -8.38 10.93 -3.63
N PHE A 58 -7.36 10.54 -4.40
CA PHE A 58 -7.40 9.27 -5.15
C PHE A 58 -7.19 8.08 -4.23
N ALA A 59 -6.36 8.20 -3.18
CA ALA A 59 -6.22 7.17 -2.16
C ALA A 59 -7.54 6.92 -1.41
N GLU A 60 -8.24 7.99 -1.03
CA GLU A 60 -9.55 7.94 -0.38
C GLU A 60 -10.59 7.29 -1.30
N LEU A 61 -10.70 7.74 -2.54
CA LEU A 61 -11.62 7.17 -3.53
C LEU A 61 -11.34 5.68 -3.80
N PHE A 62 -10.07 5.31 -3.92
CA PHE A 62 -9.67 3.91 -4.11
C PHE A 62 -10.13 3.03 -2.94
N VAL A 63 -9.86 3.46 -1.70
CA VAL A 63 -10.27 2.75 -0.49
C VAL A 63 -11.80 2.67 -0.39
N GLU A 64 -12.49 3.78 -0.62
CA GLU A 64 -13.95 3.83 -0.59
C GLU A 64 -14.56 2.83 -1.57
N LYS A 65 -14.08 2.83 -2.83
CA LYS A 65 -14.55 1.88 -3.84
C LYS A 65 -14.21 0.44 -3.48
N TYR A 66 -13.01 0.16 -2.99
CA TYR A 66 -12.65 -1.19 -2.54
C TYR A 66 -13.60 -1.68 -1.44
N LEU A 67 -13.88 -0.87 -0.43
CA LEU A 67 -14.77 -1.24 0.68
C LEU A 67 -16.22 -1.41 0.23
N ALA A 68 -16.69 -0.55 -0.68
CA ALA A 68 -18.05 -0.64 -1.24
C ALA A 68 -18.23 -1.93 -2.07
N GLU A 69 -17.27 -2.27 -2.92
CA GLU A 69 -17.35 -3.47 -3.79
C GLU A 69 -17.17 -4.77 -3.01
N THR A 70 -16.37 -4.77 -1.95
CA THR A 70 -16.06 -6.00 -1.19
C THR A 70 -16.92 -6.20 0.06
N GLY A 71 -17.53 -5.14 0.59
CA GLY A 71 -18.19 -5.14 1.88
C GLY A 71 -17.27 -5.39 3.08
N ASP A 72 -15.94 -5.29 2.91
CA ASP A 72 -14.96 -5.70 3.93
C ASP A 72 -14.75 -4.65 5.03
N GLN A 73 -15.67 -4.62 6.00
CA GLN A 73 -15.59 -3.69 7.13
C GLN A 73 -14.41 -3.96 8.07
N ASP A 74 -13.84 -5.17 8.08
CA ASP A 74 -12.67 -5.48 8.90
C ASP A 74 -11.40 -4.91 8.29
N ALA A 75 -11.28 -4.90 6.96
CA ALA A 75 -10.19 -4.20 6.28
C ALA A 75 -10.13 -2.73 6.69
N ALA A 76 -11.28 -2.05 6.78
CA ALA A 76 -11.34 -0.63 7.18
C ALA A 76 -10.64 -0.35 8.51
N LYS A 77 -10.77 -1.27 9.49
CA LYS A 77 -10.13 -1.16 10.81
C LYS A 77 -8.60 -1.32 10.75
N LEU A 78 -8.10 -2.06 9.74
CA LEU A 78 -6.68 -2.40 9.60
C LEU A 78 -5.93 -1.48 8.62
N LEU A 79 -6.63 -0.69 7.81
CA LEU A 79 -6.00 0.13 6.77
C LEU A 79 -4.96 1.10 7.33
N ILE A 80 -5.24 1.81 8.43
CA ILE A 80 -4.28 2.77 9.01
C ILE A 80 -3.03 2.03 9.52
N PHE A 81 -3.21 0.85 10.13
CA PHE A 81 -2.12 0.01 10.58
C PHE A 81 -1.24 -0.43 9.42
N TYR A 82 -1.82 -0.99 8.36
CA TYR A 82 -1.05 -1.44 7.21
C TYR A 82 -0.40 -0.27 6.44
N LYS A 83 -1.06 0.89 6.34
CA LYS A 83 -0.46 2.10 5.77
C LYS A 83 0.78 2.54 6.56
N CYS A 84 0.68 2.55 7.90
CA CYS A 84 1.80 2.84 8.80
C CYS A 84 2.95 1.85 8.60
N TYR A 85 2.65 0.56 8.63
CA TYR A 85 3.62 -0.51 8.42
C TYR A 85 4.35 -0.37 7.07
N ARG A 86 3.60 -0.22 5.97
CA ARG A 86 4.15 -0.10 4.62
C ARG A 86 4.99 1.17 4.46
N ALA A 87 4.54 2.30 5.00
CA ALA A 87 5.33 3.54 4.99
C ALA A 87 6.67 3.36 5.74
N PHE A 88 6.68 2.67 6.88
CA PHE A 88 7.91 2.38 7.62
C PHE A 88 8.86 1.46 6.82
N VAL A 89 8.33 0.39 6.21
CA VAL A 89 9.10 -0.53 5.36
C VAL A 89 9.74 0.22 4.18
N ARG A 90 8.99 1.09 3.50
CA ARG A 90 9.54 1.93 2.42
C ARG A 90 10.61 2.88 2.90
N GLY A 91 10.41 3.52 4.06
CA GLY A 91 11.43 4.36 4.70
C GLY A 91 12.75 3.59 4.96
N LYS A 92 12.65 2.35 5.45
CA LYS A 92 13.81 1.46 5.65
C LYS A 92 14.50 1.12 4.32
N ILE A 93 13.76 0.73 3.29
CA ILE A 93 14.30 0.40 1.97
C ILE A 93 15.00 1.62 1.34
N SER A 94 14.35 2.78 1.32
CA SER A 94 14.94 4.03 0.81
C SER A 94 16.21 4.42 1.59
N SER A 95 16.28 4.10 2.88
CA SER A 95 17.50 4.33 3.69
C SER A 95 18.66 3.45 3.23
N PHE A 96 18.41 2.15 2.96
CA PHE A 96 19.44 1.26 2.41
C PHE A 96 19.89 1.67 1.01
N GLN A 97 19.00 2.28 0.22
CA GLN A 97 19.33 2.83 -1.11
C GLN A 97 20.00 4.22 -1.03
N ASN A 98 20.33 4.71 0.16
CA ASN A 98 20.91 6.04 0.42
C ASN A 98 20.05 7.22 -0.09
N LYS A 99 18.73 7.03 -0.22
CA LYS A 99 17.76 8.05 -0.65
C LYS A 99 17.19 8.80 0.56
N LYS A 100 18.04 9.60 1.21
CA LYS A 100 17.73 10.25 2.51
C LYS A 100 16.45 11.10 2.51
N SER A 101 16.20 11.87 1.44
CA SER A 101 15.01 12.72 1.34
C SER A 101 13.73 11.88 1.27
N GLU A 102 13.74 10.84 0.44
CA GLU A 102 12.62 9.92 0.26
C GLU A 102 12.32 9.15 1.55
N ALA A 103 13.36 8.63 2.20
CA ALA A 103 13.25 7.93 3.48
C ALA A 103 12.60 8.81 4.56
N ARG A 104 13.02 10.08 4.69
CA ARG A 104 12.42 11.04 5.63
C ARG A 104 10.94 11.26 5.36
N LYS A 105 10.54 11.36 4.09
CA LYS A 105 9.15 11.54 3.70
C LYS A 105 8.30 10.32 4.07
N TYR A 106 8.78 9.10 3.79
CA TYR A 106 8.11 7.86 4.20
C TYR A 106 7.99 7.73 5.72
N PHE A 107 9.05 8.01 6.48
CA PHE A 107 8.97 8.00 7.95
C PHE A 107 8.03 9.08 8.50
N GLY A 108 7.98 10.25 7.88
CA GLY A 108 7.00 11.29 8.21
C GLY A 108 5.56 10.82 7.99
N LEU A 109 5.32 10.11 6.89
CA LEU A 109 4.01 9.53 6.58
C LEU A 109 3.64 8.44 7.60
N ALA A 110 4.56 7.53 7.93
CA ALA A 110 4.37 6.52 8.97
C ALA A 110 4.02 7.16 10.33
N ARG A 111 4.75 8.20 10.74
CA ARG A 111 4.48 8.96 11.97
C ARG A 111 3.08 9.58 11.96
N ASN A 112 2.60 10.08 10.82
CA ASN A 112 1.27 10.65 10.71
C ASN A 112 0.17 9.60 10.86
N TYR A 113 0.35 8.41 10.28
CA TYR A 113 -0.58 7.30 10.50
C TYR A 113 -0.58 6.83 11.95
N ALA A 114 0.59 6.71 12.58
CA ALA A 114 0.71 6.23 13.94
C ALA A 114 0.00 7.10 14.99
N LYS A 115 -0.25 8.39 14.69
CA LYS A 115 -1.06 9.27 15.56
C LYS A 115 -2.55 8.93 15.57
N ASN A 116 -3.00 8.16 14.59
CA ASN A 116 -4.41 7.79 14.37
C ASN A 116 -4.62 6.28 14.46
N LEU A 117 -3.66 5.54 15.03
CA LEU A 117 -3.80 4.15 15.47
C LEU A 117 -4.40 4.12 16.87
#